data_AF-A0A6J7RVR0-F1
#
_entry.id   AF-A0A6J7RVR0-F1
#
_cell.length_a   1.000
_cell.length_b   1.000
_cell.length_c   1.000
_cell.angle_alpha   90.00
_cell.angle_beta   90.00
_cell.angle_gamma   90.00
#
_symmetry.space_group_name_H-M   'P 1'
#
loop_
_entity.id
_entity.type
_entity.pdbx_description
1 polymer ?
#
loop_
_entity_poly.entity_id
_entity_poly.type
_entity_poly.pdbx_seq_one_letter_code
_entity_poly.pdbx_strand_id
1 'polypeptide(L)'
;MNAVAPGVIDTGMTRPLLDLPEVKKSLEMIPIPRGRWGKPEEIASAVAFLLSEESSYVVGQILFVDGGTDALLQPTAHPHPLPGGPRT
;
A
#
# COMPACT_ATOMS: atom_id res chain seq x y z
N MET A 1 -9.31 -14.63 -3.65
CA MET A 1 -8.21 -13.85 -4.26
C MET A 1 -8.11 -12.53 -3.50
N ASN A 2 -6.90 -12.15 -3.09
CA ASN A 2 -6.59 -10.86 -2.46
C ASN A 2 -5.38 -10.24 -3.17
N ALA A 3 -5.14 -8.95 -2.95
CA ALA A 3 -3.97 -8.25 -3.44
C ALA A 3 -3.29 -7.47 -2.31
N VAL A 4 -1.98 -7.24 -2.44
CA VAL A 4 -1.21 -6.36 -1.56
C VAL A 4 -0.78 -5.14 -2.37
N ALA A 5 -1.06 -3.95 -1.87
CA ALA A 5 -0.65 -2.67 -2.44
C ALA A 5 0.49 -2.08 -1.58
N PRO A 6 1.77 -2.34 -1.94
CA PRO A 6 2.90 -1.81 -1.20
C PRO A 6 3.11 -0.31 -1.46
N GLY A 7 3.65 0.39 -0.46
CA GLY A 7 4.18 1.75 -0.62
C GLY A 7 5.60 1.77 -1.17
N VAL A 8 6.38 2.78 -0.79
CA VAL A 8 7.81 2.82 -1.10
C VAL A 8 8.57 1.85 -0.19
N ILE A 9 9.09 0.77 -0.78
CA ILE A 9 9.81 -0.30 -0.06
C ILE A 9 11.28 -0.30 -0.47
N ASP A 10 12.20 -0.47 0.47
CA ASP A 10 13.64 -0.59 0.21
C ASP A 10 13.98 -1.96 -0.40
N THR A 11 14.03 -2.03 -1.74
CA THR A 11 14.32 -3.23 -2.53
C THR A 11 15.43 -2.93 -3.53
N GLY A 12 16.02 -3.97 -4.14
CA GLY A 12 16.99 -3.77 -5.23
C GLY A 12 16.46 -2.98 -6.43
N MET A 13 15.14 -2.92 -6.63
CA MET A 13 14.51 -2.14 -7.69
C MET A 13 14.37 -0.64 -7.35
N THR A 14 14.09 -0.32 -6.09
CA THR A 14 13.82 1.06 -5.64
C THR A 14 15.08 1.75 -5.13
N ARG A 15 16.04 1.01 -4.58
CA ARG A 15 17.29 1.57 -4.03
C ARG A 15 18.09 2.38 -5.07
N PRO A 16 18.26 1.92 -6.32
CA PRO A 16 18.97 2.70 -7.36
C PRO A 16 18.27 4.00 -7.74
N LEU A 17 16.96 4.13 -7.48
CA LEU A 17 16.20 5.34 -7.78
C LEU A 17 16.62 6.53 -6.91
N LEU A 18 17.26 6.26 -5.77
CA LEU A 18 17.83 7.31 -4.90
C LEU A 18 19.04 8.00 -5.51
N ASP A 19 19.73 7.35 -6.45
CA ASP A 19 20.90 7.92 -7.13
C ASP A 19 20.52 8.87 -8.27
N LEU A 20 19.23 8.91 -8.63
CA LEU A 20 18.66 9.81 -9.64
C LEU A 20 18.04 11.02 -8.93
N PRO A 21 18.64 12.22 -8.99
CA PRO A 21 18.22 13.36 -8.15
C PRO A 21 16.74 13.74 -8.31
N GLU A 22 16.23 13.72 -9.54
CA GLU A 22 14.83 14.05 -9.81
C GLU A 22 13.86 13.00 -9.26
N VAL A 23 14.22 11.71 -9.38
CA VAL A 23 13.39 10.61 -8.88
C VAL A 23 13.42 10.58 -7.35
N LYS A 24 14.60 10.76 -6.76
CA LYS A 24 14.76 10.90 -5.31
C LYS A 24 13.86 12.00 -4.75
N LYS A 25 13.88 13.19 -5.37
CA LYS A 25 13.02 14.31 -4.95
C LYS A 25 11.53 13.94 -5.05
N SER A 26 11.10 13.27 -6.11
CA SER A 26 9.72 12.79 -6.22
C SER A 26 9.36 11.76 -5.14
N LEU A 27 10.27 10.84 -4.80
CA LEU A 27 10.07 9.84 -3.76
C LEU A 27 10.02 10.46 -2.35
N GLU A 28 10.82 11.49 -2.10
CA GLU A 28 10.80 12.26 -0.83
C GLU A 28 9.50 13.05 -0.63
N MET A 29 8.80 13.39 -1.70
CA MET A 29 7.51 14.08 -1.66
C MET A 29 6.33 13.14 -1.32
N ILE A 30 6.53 11.81 -1.39
CA ILE A 30 5.49 10.85 -1.02
C ILE A 30 5.34 10.89 0.51
N PRO A 31 4.16 11.26 1.04
CA PRO A 31 4.00 11.39 2.47
C PRO A 31 3.82 10.01 3.10
N ILE A 32 4.76 9.62 3.96
CA ILE A 32 4.71 8.35 4.68
C ILE A 32 4.52 8.65 6.17
N PRO A 33 3.29 8.53 6.73
CA PRO A 33 3.03 8.76 8.15
C PRO A 33 3.96 7.98 9.09
N ARG A 34 4.36 6.77 8.69
CA ARG A 34 5.31 5.94 9.44
C ARG A 34 6.74 6.52 9.51
N GLY A 35 7.06 7.52 8.69
CA GLY A 35 8.29 8.31 8.69
C GLY A 35 9.49 7.66 8.02
N ARG A 36 9.32 6.51 7.37
CA ARG A 36 10.39 5.79 6.67
C ARG A 36 9.85 4.90 5.57
N TRP A 37 10.71 4.53 4.62
CA TRP A 37 10.40 3.49 3.64
C TRP A 37 10.16 2.15 4.35
N GLY A 38 9.30 1.34 3.73
CA GLY A 38 9.03 -0.02 4.19
C GLY A 38 10.21 -0.95 3.92
N LYS A 39 10.26 -2.07 4.64
CA LYS A 39 11.21 -3.16 4.38
C LYS A 39 10.51 -4.30 3.63
N PRO A 40 11.23 -5.10 2.82
CA PRO A 40 10.66 -6.25 2.13
C PRO A 40 9.94 -7.22 3.08
N GLU A 41 10.44 -7.40 4.29
CA GLU A 41 9.88 -8.30 5.30
C GLU A 41 8.50 -7.84 5.80
N GLU A 42 8.20 -6.54 5.75
CA GLU A 42 6.87 -6.02 6.10
C GLU A 42 5.83 -6.42 5.05
N ILE A 43 6.22 -6.44 3.76
CA ILE A 43 5.37 -6.95 2.69
C ILE A 43 5.23 -8.47 2.79
N ALA A 44 6.34 -9.17 3.02
CA ALA A 44 6.33 -10.63 3.17
C ALA A 44 5.42 -11.07 4.32
N SER A 45 5.42 -10.34 5.44
CA SER A 45 4.57 -10.64 6.60
C SER A 45 3.08 -10.46 6.27
N ALA A 46 2.71 -9.42 5.52
CA ALA A 46 1.34 -9.21 5.08
C ALA A 46 0.88 -10.30 4.11
N VAL A 47 1.74 -10.72 3.18
CA VAL A 47 1.47 -11.85 2.28
C VAL A 47 1.32 -13.15 3.08
N ALA A 48 2.19 -13.40 4.06
CA ALA A 48 2.11 -14.58 4.91
C ALA A 48 0.77 -14.65 5.67
N PHE A 49 0.30 -13.53 6.21
CA PHE A 49 -1.04 -13.44 6.81
C PHE A 49 -2.15 -13.75 5.80
N LEU A 50 -2.12 -13.19 4.59
CA LEU A 50 -3.14 -13.44 3.56
C LEU A 50 -3.13 -14.87 3.00
N LEU A 51 -2.07 -15.63 3.27
CA LEU A 51 -1.95 -17.05 2.93
C LEU A 51 -2.27 -17.98 4.11
N SER A 52 -2.46 -17.43 5.31
CA SER A 52 -2.69 -18.21 6.52
C SER A 52 -4.19 -18.40 6.79
N GLU A 53 -4.52 -19.38 7.64
CA GLU A 53 -5.91 -19.74 8.01
C GLU A 53 -6.63 -18.60 8.75
N GLU A 54 -5.88 -17.73 9.42
CA GLU A 54 -6.38 -16.53 10.09
C GLU A 54 -7.05 -15.55 9.10
N SER A 55 -6.74 -15.64 7.81
CA SER A 55 -7.33 -14.83 6.75
C SER A 55 -8.48 -15.52 6.00
N SER A 56 -8.98 -16.67 6.49
CA SER A 56 -9.98 -17.51 5.80
C SER A 56 -11.27 -16.80 5.38
N TYR A 57 -11.64 -15.70 6.05
CA TYR A 57 -12.81 -14.88 5.71
C TYR A 57 -12.46 -13.51 5.10
N VAL A 58 -11.17 -13.25 4.84
CA VAL A 58 -10.67 -12.04 4.17
C VAL A 58 -10.55 -12.33 2.68
N VAL A 59 -11.57 -11.97 1.90
CA VAL A 59 -11.61 -12.25 0.46
C VAL A 59 -11.96 -11.00 -0.34
N GLY A 60 -11.32 -10.84 -1.50
CA GLY A 60 -11.57 -9.74 -2.44
C GLY A 60 -10.96 -8.42 -2.01
N GLN A 61 -10.00 -8.44 -1.09
CA GLN A 61 -9.42 -7.23 -0.51
C GLN A 61 -8.15 -6.79 -1.23
N ILE A 62 -7.95 -5.47 -1.27
CA ILE A 62 -6.65 -4.84 -1.53
C ILE A 62 -6.12 -4.37 -0.20
N LEU A 63 -5.04 -4.99 0.28
CA LEU A 63 -4.40 -4.63 1.54
C LEU A 63 -3.26 -3.64 1.27
N PHE A 64 -3.43 -2.39 1.69
CA PHE A 64 -2.37 -1.39 1.63
C PHE A 64 -1.33 -1.63 2.73
N VAL A 65 -0.06 -1.73 2.33
CA VAL A 65 1.09 -1.94 3.22
C VAL A 65 2.15 -0.90 2.86
N ASP A 66 1.87 0.34 3.23
CA ASP A 66 2.53 1.52 2.67
C ASP A 66 2.91 2.60 3.71
N GLY A 67 2.88 2.23 5.00
CA GLY A 67 3.18 3.16 6.09
C GLY A 67 2.13 4.24 6.30
N GLY A 68 0.91 4.09 5.76
CA GLY A 68 -0.22 5.00 5.90
C GLY A 68 -0.35 6.01 4.76
N THR A 69 0.37 5.82 3.65
CA THR A 69 0.40 6.76 2.53
C THR A 69 -0.99 6.90 1.90
N ASP A 70 -1.64 5.79 1.57
CA ASP A 70 -2.98 5.75 0.96
C ASP A 70 -4.01 6.42 1.87
N ALA A 71 -4.07 6.01 3.14
CA ALA A 71 -5.02 6.57 4.11
C ALA A 71 -4.87 8.09 4.29
N LEU A 72 -3.65 8.62 4.17
CA LEU A 72 -3.40 10.06 4.25
C LEU A 72 -3.81 10.79 2.95
N LEU A 73 -3.54 10.19 1.79
CA LEU A 73 -3.82 10.80 0.49
C LEU A 73 -5.29 10.68 0.07
N GLN A 74 -6.00 9.69 0.58
CA GLN A 74 -7.38 9.37 0.22
C GLN A 74 -8.30 9.23 1.45
N PRO A 75 -8.35 10.24 2.35
CA PRO A 75 -9.03 10.12 3.64
C PRO A 75 -10.56 9.94 3.55
N THR A 76 -11.14 10.23 2.38
CA THR A 76 -12.59 10.18 2.13
C THR A 76 -12.94 9.30 0.92
N ALA A 77 -11.99 8.52 0.40
CA ALA A 77 -12.25 7.60 -0.70
C ALA A 77 -13.10 6.42 -0.19
N HIS A 78 -14.41 6.65 -0.10
CA HIS A 78 -15.37 5.58 -0.02
C HIS A 78 -15.54 4.97 -1.42
N PRO A 79 -15.83 3.66 -1.53
CA PRO A 79 -16.18 3.07 -2.82
C PRO A 79 -17.29 3.92 -3.45
N HIS A 80 -17.03 4.40 -4.67
CA HIS A 80 -18.01 5.16 -5.43
C HIS A 80 -19.29 4.32 -5.54
N PRO A 81 -20.48 4.89 -5.24
CA PRO A 81 -21.72 4.16 -5.40
C PRO A 81 -21.78 3.54 -6.79
N LEU A 82 -22.14 2.26 -6.88
CA LEU A 82 -22.32 1.63 -8.18
C LEU A 82 -23.33 2.45 -8.99
N PRO A 83 -23.06 2.74 -10.29
CA PRO A 83 -24.04 3.41 -11.13
C PRO A 83 -25.36 2.62 -11.13
N GLY A 84 -26.41 3.19 -10.55
CA GLY A 84 -27.74 2.54 -10.43
C GLY A 84 -28.00 1.75 -9.13
N GLY A 85 -27.12 1.81 -8.14
CA GLY A 85 -27.38 1.23 -6.81
C GLY A 85 -28.50 1.96 -6.05
N PRO A 86 -29.23 1.30 -5.13
CA PRO A 86 -30.23 1.97 -4.31
C PRO A 86 -29.58 3.09 -3.50
N ARG A 87 -30.19 4.28 -3.55
CA ARG A 87 -29.82 5.42 -2.69
C ARG A 87 -30.35 5.13 -1.28
N THR A 88 -29.49 4.68 -0.38
CA THR A 88 -29.74 4.72 1.07
C THR A 88 -29.39 6.09 1.62
#